data_AF-A0A5C7JHR6-F1
#
_entry.id   AF-A0A5C7JHR6-F1
#
_cell.length_a   1.000
_cell.length_b   1.000
_cell.length_c   1.000
_cell.angle_alpha   90.00
_cell.angle_beta   90.00
_cell.angle_gamma   90.00
#
_symmetry.space_group_name_H-M   'P 1'
#
loop_
_entity.id
_entity.type
_entity.pdbx_description
1 polymer ?
#
loop_
_entity_poly.entity_id
_entity_poly.type
_entity_poly.pdbx_seq_one_letter_code
_entity_poly.pdbx_strand_id
1 'polypeptide(L)'
;MREEITAEWARKTSESILGEKVNKQIEACLNAIENSVKQNKMSCSVGIYADALVIKDLNKRGFSVKQYDDQRDGSYLTISW
;
A
#
# COMPACT_ATOMS: atom_id res chain seq x y z
N MET A 1 20.22 -9.37 -26.08
CA MET A 1 20.76 -10.48 -25.28
C MET A 1 19.82 -10.64 -24.09
N ARG A 2 19.19 -11.81 -23.89
CA ARG A 2 18.38 -12.04 -22.67
C ARG A 2 19.35 -12.08 -21.49
N GLU A 3 19.07 -11.32 -20.43
CA GLU A 3 19.80 -11.49 -19.17
C GLU A 3 19.70 -12.96 -18.75
N GLU A 4 20.81 -13.55 -18.28
CA GLU A 4 20.77 -14.90 -17.75
C GLU A 4 19.87 -14.93 -16.51
N ILE A 5 18.83 -15.76 -16.58
CA ILE A 5 17.92 -15.96 -15.46
C ILE A 5 18.67 -16.79 -14.41
N THR A 6 19.27 -16.10 -13.44
CA THR A 6 19.97 -16.70 -12.30
C THR A 6 19.16 -16.53 -11.00
N ALA A 7 19.51 -17.29 -9.96
CA ALA A 7 18.89 -17.13 -8.65
C ALA A 7 19.11 -15.73 -8.04
N GLU A 8 20.27 -15.13 -8.28
CA GLU A 8 20.57 -13.76 -7.85
C GLU A 8 19.73 -12.73 -8.61
N TRP A 9 19.62 -12.88 -9.93
CA TRP A 9 18.75 -12.05 -10.75
C TRP A 9 17.28 -12.13 -10.28
N ALA A 10 16.77 -13.34 -10.01
CA ALA A 10 15.40 -13.54 -9.55
C ALA A 10 15.14 -12.84 -8.19
N ARG A 11 16.09 -12.93 -7.25
CA ARG A 11 15.98 -12.23 -5.95
C ARG A 11 15.96 -10.72 -6.13
N LYS A 12 16.95 -10.17 -6.84
CA LYS A 12 17.08 -8.72 -7.04
C LYS A 12 15.88 -8.14 -7.77
N THR A 13 15.41 -8.82 -8.81
CA THR A 13 14.22 -8.40 -9.57
C THR A 13 12.97 -8.47 -8.71
N SER A 14 12.79 -9.55 -7.92
CA SER A 14 11.66 -9.68 -7.00
C SER A 14 11.65 -8.59 -5.92
N GLU A 15 12.80 -8.25 -5.35
CA GLU A 15 12.93 -7.18 -4.36
C GLU A 15 12.61 -5.81 -4.96
N SER A 16 13.11 -5.54 -6.18
CA SER A 16 12.82 -4.30 -6.90
C SER A 16 11.32 -4.15 -7.17
N ILE A 17 10.68 -5.20 -7.69
CA ILE A 17 9.23 -5.21 -7.95
C ILE A 17 8.44 -5.01 -6.67
N LEU A 18 8.85 -5.66 -5.58
CA LEU A 18 8.20 -5.48 -4.27
C LEU A 18 8.31 -4.03 -3.79
N GLY A 19 9.50 -3.42 -3.88
CA GLY A 19 9.71 -2.02 -3.50
C GLY A 19 8.83 -1.06 -4.30
N GLU A 20 8.76 -1.23 -5.62
CA GLU A 20 7.88 -0.43 -6.47
C GLU A 20 6.40 -0.58 -6.12
N LYS A 21 5.96 -1.81 -5.85
CA LYS A 21 4.57 -2.10 -5.46
C LYS A 21 4.21 -1.40 -4.15
N VAL A 22 5.07 -1.50 -3.14
CA VAL A 22 4.89 -0.86 -1.83
C VAL A 22 4.82 0.66 -1.99
N ASN A 23 5.73 1.25 -2.78
CA ASN A 23 5.74 2.70 -3.01
C ASN A 23 4.46 3.20 -3.66
N LYS A 24 3.96 2.50 -4.70
CA LYS A 24 2.69 2.84 -5.37
C LYS A 24 1.49 2.76 -4.42
N GLN A 25 1.45 1.75 -3.54
CA GLN A 25 0.40 1.61 -2.55
C GLN A 25 0.46 2.71 -1.48
N ILE A 26 1.65 3.07 -0.99
CA ILE A 26 1.83 4.20 -0.07
C ILE A 26 1.33 5.50 -0.72
N GLU A 27 1.73 5.77 -1.96
CA GLU A 27 1.30 6.96 -2.70
C GLU A 27 -0.23 7.01 -2.84
N ALA A 28 -0.87 5.90 -3.20
CA ALA A 28 -2.34 5.82 -3.26
C ALA A 28 -3.01 6.15 -1.91
N CYS A 29 -2.46 5.62 -0.81
CA CYS A 29 -2.94 5.91 0.54
C CYS A 29 -2.77 7.40 0.90
N LEU A 30 -1.59 7.98 0.62
CA LEU A 30 -1.29 9.39 0.91
C LEU A 30 -2.15 10.36 0.09
N ASN A 31 -2.50 9.99 -1.15
CA ASN A 31 -3.44 10.77 -1.96
C ASN A 31 -4.87 10.72 -1.38
N ALA A 32 -5.32 9.55 -0.90
CA ALA A 32 -6.66 9.36 -0.33
C ALA A 32 -6.86 10.11 1.01
N ILE A 33 -5.98 9.85 1.98
CA ILE A 33 -5.15 10.89 2.60
C ILE A 33 -5.58 12.35 2.49
N GLU A 34 -4.77 13.06 1.73
CA GLU A 34 -4.84 14.48 1.42
C GLU A 34 -6.23 14.91 0.92
N ASN A 35 -6.86 14.10 0.06
CA ASN A 35 -8.19 14.39 -0.45
C ASN A 35 -9.27 14.38 0.63
N SER A 36 -9.13 13.51 1.63
CA SER A 36 -10.08 13.41 2.75
C SER A 36 -9.87 14.54 3.76
N VAL A 37 -8.62 14.95 4.00
CA VAL A 37 -8.30 16.13 4.80
C VAL A 37 -8.90 17.39 4.17
N LYS A 38 -8.77 17.57 2.84
CA LYS A 38 -9.40 18.69 2.09
C LYS A 38 -10.93 18.72 2.23
N GLN A 39 -11.55 17.56 2.49
CA GLN A 39 -12.99 17.43 2.73
C GLN A 39 -13.37 17.49 4.23
N ASN A 40 -12.43 17.82 5.11
CA ASN A 40 -12.61 17.83 6.57
C ASN A 40 -13.12 16.49 7.14
N LYS A 41 -12.67 15.36 6.55
CA LYS A 41 -12.92 14.01 7.06
C LYS A 41 -11.76 13.56 7.95
N MET A 42 -12.04 12.75 8.97
CA MET A 42 -11.03 12.16 9.87
C MET A 42 -10.66 10.72 9.50
N SER A 43 -11.16 10.24 8.37
CA SER A 43 -10.83 8.91 7.85
C SER A 43 -11.04 8.85 6.35
N CYS A 44 -10.42 7.85 5.73
CA CYS A 44 -10.60 7.52 4.32
C CYS A 44 -10.57 6.00 4.11
N SER A 45 -11.15 5.56 2.99
CA SER A 45 -11.08 4.17 2.55
C SER A 45 -10.37 4.09 1.20
N VAL A 46 -9.48 3.11 1.05
CA VAL A 46 -8.71 2.85 -0.16
C VAL A 46 -8.99 1.42 -0.61
N GLY A 47 -9.46 1.24 -1.84
CA GLY A 47 -9.81 -0.08 -2.39
C GLY A 47 -8.58 -0.89 -2.81
N ILE A 48 -7.74 -1.27 -1.83
CA ILE A 48 -6.55 -2.11 -2.05
C ILE A 48 -6.38 -3.11 -0.90
N TYR A 49 -5.82 -4.28 -1.21
CA TYR A 49 -5.13 -5.12 -0.22
C TYR A 49 -3.68 -4.64 -0.09
N ALA A 50 -3.44 -3.71 0.83
CA ALA A 50 -2.11 -3.16 1.12
C ALA A 50 -1.17 -4.23 1.69
N ASP A 51 0.07 -4.26 1.20
CA ASP A 51 1.12 -5.12 1.72
C ASP A 51 1.49 -4.71 3.17
N ALA A 52 1.95 -5.67 3.98
CA ALA A 52 2.26 -5.43 5.40
C ALA A 52 3.28 -4.30 5.64
N LEU A 53 4.21 -4.09 4.70
CA LEU A 53 5.18 -2.99 4.73
C LEU A 53 4.51 -1.62 4.63
N VAL A 54 3.42 -1.51 3.86
CA VAL A 54 2.63 -0.27 3.71
C VAL A 54 1.90 0.04 5.00
N ILE A 55 1.23 -0.97 5.59
CA ILE A 55 0.55 -0.82 6.89
C ILE A 55 1.55 -0.39 7.96
N LYS A 56 2.74 -1.01 7.99
CA LYS A 56 3.81 -0.64 8.92
C LYS A 56 4.29 0.79 8.73
N ASP A 57 4.46 1.24 7.49
CA ASP A 57 4.86 2.63 7.18
C ASP A 57 3.80 3.64 7.63
N LEU A 58 2.52 3.38 7.32
CA LEU A 58 1.40 4.23 7.74
C LEU A 58 1.27 4.30 9.27
N ASN A 59 1.36 3.16 9.95
CA ASN A 59 1.33 3.11 11.42
C ASN A 59 2.52 3.88 12.03
N LYS A 60 3.72 3.80 11.43
CA LYS A 60 4.91 4.56 11.86
C LYS A 60 4.70 6.08 11.74
N ARG A 61 3.88 6.52 10.78
CA ARG A 61 3.49 7.93 10.60
C ARG A 61 2.37 8.38 11.54
N GLY A 62 1.84 7.49 12.37
CA GLY A 62 0.80 7.79 13.36
C GLY A 62 -0.63 7.52 12.87
N PHE A 63 -0.82 6.96 11.67
CA PHE A 63 -2.15 6.57 11.20
C PHE A 63 -2.63 5.28 11.87
N SER A 64 -3.93 5.20 12.14
CA SER A 64 -4.60 3.96 12.52
C SER A 64 -5.19 3.30 11.28
N VAL A 65 -4.67 2.12 10.94
CA VAL A 65 -4.99 1.39 9.71
C VAL A 65 -5.70 0.09 10.02
N LYS A 66 -6.85 -0.15 9.37
CA LYS A 66 -7.57 -1.43 9.39
C LYS A 66 -7.75 -1.93 7.97
N GLN A 67 -7.42 -3.20 7.74
CA GLN A 67 -7.58 -3.85 6.44
C GLN A 67 -8.71 -4.85 6.52
N TYR A 68 -9.49 -4.91 5.44
CA TYR A 68 -10.63 -5.79 5.28
C TYR A 68 -10.54 -6.48 3.93
N ASP A 69 -11.06 -7.71 3.89
CA ASP A 69 -11.22 -8.48 2.66
C ASP A 69 -12.62 -9.07 2.69
N ASP A 70 -13.55 -8.39 2.01
CA ASP A 70 -14.95 -8.80 1.92
C ASP A 70 -15.23 -9.41 0.55
N GLN A 71 -15.96 -10.52 0.51
CA GLN A 71 -16.33 -11.20 -0.74
C GLN A 71 -17.22 -10.35 -1.67
N ARG A 72 -17.90 -9.33 -1.15
CA ARG A 72 -18.77 -8.41 -1.91
C ARG A 72 -18.06 -7.13 -2.30
N ASP A 73 -17.37 -6.51 -1.34
CA ASP A 73 -16.78 -5.19 -1.51
C ASP A 73 -15.30 -5.25 -1.94
N GLY A 74 -14.75 -6.45 -2.02
CA GLY A 74 -13.34 -6.69 -2.30
C GLY A 74 -12.44 -6.31 -1.12
N SER A 75 -11.15 -6.24 -1.40
CA SER A 75 -10.16 -5.84 -0.41
C SER A 75 -10.07 -4.32 -0.29
N TYR A 76 -10.16 -3.81 0.93
CA TYR A 76 -10.03 -2.39 1.20
C TYR A 76 -9.32 -2.09 2.52
N LEU A 77 -8.84 -0.87 2.62
CA LEU A 77 -8.10 -0.33 3.74
C LEU A 77 -8.82 0.90 4.27
N THR A 78 -9.12 0.94 5.56
CA THR A 78 -9.58 2.14 6.25
C THR A 78 -8.40 2.77 7.00
N ILE A 79 -8.18 4.07 6.77
CA ILE A 79 -7.13 4.85 7.42
C ILE A 79 -7.80 5.97 8.23
N SER A 80 -7.35 6.18 9.47
CA SER A 80 -7.85 7.20 10.40
C SER A 80 -6.69 7.91 11.11
N TRP A 81 -6.90 9.16 11.55
CA TRP A 81 -5.93 9.99 12.27
C TRP A 81 -6.60 10.84 13.35
#